data_AF-A0A9N9JMY7-F1
#
_entry.id   AF-A0A9N9JMY7-F1
#
_cell.length_a   1.000
_cell.length_b   1.000
_cell.length_c   1.000
_cell.angle_alpha   90.00
_cell.angle_beta   90.00
_cell.angle_gamma   90.00
#
_symmetry.space_group_name_H-M   'P 1'
#
loop_
_entity.id
_entity.type
_entity.pdbx_description
1 polymer ?
#
loop_
_entity_poly.entity_id
_entity_poly.type
_entity_poly.pdbx_seq_one_letter_code
_entity_poly.pdbx_strand_id
1 'polypeptide(L)'
;MTQYLVEEGFAERGKIGCTQPRRVAAMSVAKRVAEEVGCRLGEEVGYTIRFEDCTSPSTKIKYMTDETLKNRPELKVIVTSATLNAEKFSEYFFNCPIFSIPGRKFPVEILYTKEPE
;
A
#
# COMPACT_ATOMS: atom_id res chain seq x y z
N MET A 1 1.01 -7.39 3.18
CA MET A 1 -0.45 -7.21 3.01
C MET A 1 -0.86 -7.29 1.55
N THR A 2 -0.20 -6.56 0.65
CA THR A 2 -0.40 -6.66 -0.81
C THR A 2 -0.12 -8.07 -1.37
N GLN A 3 0.90 -8.78 -0.86
CA GLN A 3 1.20 -10.18 -1.23
C GLN A 3 0.05 -11.14 -0.90
N TYR A 4 -0.48 -11.11 0.33
CA TYR A 4 -1.63 -11.93 0.74
C TYR A 4 -2.82 -11.77 -0.21
N LEU A 5 -3.07 -10.55 -0.70
CA LEU A 5 -4.17 -10.31 -1.64
C LEU A 5 -3.89 -10.87 -3.03
N VAL A 6 -2.62 -10.93 -3.45
CA VAL A 6 -2.23 -11.66 -4.67
C VAL A 6 -2.43 -13.17 -4.47
N GLU A 7 -2.03 -13.72 -3.33
CA GLU A 7 -2.21 -15.14 -2.99
C GLU A 7 -3.70 -15.55 -2.94
N GLU A 8 -4.57 -14.67 -2.44
CA GLU A 8 -6.03 -14.85 -2.42
C GLU A 8 -6.70 -14.57 -3.77
N GLY A 9 -5.93 -14.36 -4.85
CA GLY A 9 -6.45 -14.22 -6.22
C GLY A 9 -7.02 -12.85 -6.58
N PHE A 10 -6.89 -11.81 -5.74
CA PHE A 10 -7.43 -10.48 -6.05
C PHE A 10 -6.77 -9.81 -7.26
N ALA A 11 -5.57 -10.28 -7.65
CA ALA A 11 -4.83 -9.86 -8.84
C ALA A 11 -5.12 -10.69 -10.11
N GLU A 12 -6.04 -11.68 -10.08
CA GLU A 12 -6.40 -12.48 -11.28
C GLU A 12 -7.21 -11.68 -12.31
N ARG A 13 -7.95 -10.66 -11.85
CA ARG A 13 -8.75 -9.75 -12.70
C ARG A 13 -8.40 -8.29 -12.40
N GLY A 14 -7.24 -7.85 -12.88
CA GLY A 14 -6.76 -6.47 -12.78
C GLY A 14 -5.50 -6.33 -11.93
N LYS A 15 -5.04 -5.09 -11.75
CA LYS A 15 -3.83 -4.78 -11.00
C LYS A 15 -4.18 -4.24 -9.62
N ILE A 16 -3.38 -4.60 -8.61
CA ILE A 16 -3.50 -4.07 -7.26
C ILE A 16 -2.69 -2.78 -7.16
N GLY A 17 -3.35 -1.67 -6.87
CA GLY A 17 -2.74 -0.38 -6.60
C GLY A 17 -2.62 -0.12 -5.10
N CYS A 18 -1.41 0.14 -4.60
CA CYS A 18 -1.20 0.58 -3.23
C CYS A 18 -0.68 2.02 -3.25
N THR A 19 -1.45 2.95 -2.70
CA THR A 19 -1.02 4.35 -2.64
C THR A 19 -0.11 4.61 -1.44
N GLN A 20 0.86 5.48 -1.64
CA GLN A 20 1.80 5.94 -0.62
C GLN A 20 1.88 7.48 -0.69
N PRO A 21 1.78 8.19 0.44
CA PRO A 21 1.77 9.66 0.45
C PRO A 21 3.13 10.26 0.07
N ARG A 22 4.21 9.47 0.11
CA ARG A 22 5.58 9.90 -0.19
C ARG A 22 6.20 9.05 -1.29
N ARG A 23 6.85 9.70 -2.26
CA ARG A 23 7.59 9.05 -3.35
C ARG A 23 8.59 8.00 -2.85
N VAL A 24 9.39 8.36 -1.83
CA VAL A 24 10.39 7.47 -1.24
C VAL A 24 9.76 6.21 -0.64
N ALA A 25 8.57 6.34 -0.03
CA ALA A 25 7.83 5.20 0.51
C ALA A 25 7.29 4.29 -0.60
N ALA A 26 6.74 4.85 -1.69
CA ALA A 26 6.31 4.06 -2.84
C ALA A 26 7.44 3.21 -3.42
N MET A 27 8.61 3.82 -3.61
CA MET A 27 9.79 3.14 -4.17
C MET A 27 10.37 2.09 -3.21
N SER A 28 10.57 2.44 -1.93
CA SER A 28 11.20 1.54 -0.96
C SER A 28 10.34 0.32 -0.67
N VAL A 29 9.02 0.51 -0.54
CA VAL A 29 8.07 -0.60 -0.33
C VAL A 29 7.99 -1.47 -1.57
N ALA A 30 7.92 -0.88 -2.78
CA ALA A 30 7.92 -1.67 -4.01
C ALA A 30 9.17 -2.53 -4.14
N LYS A 31 10.35 -1.97 -3.88
CA LYS A 31 11.62 -2.69 -3.92
C LYS A 31 11.65 -3.82 -2.88
N ARG A 32 11.25 -3.51 -1.65
CA ARG A 32 11.23 -4.50 -0.56
C ARG A 32 10.30 -5.66 -0.87
N VAL A 33 9.11 -5.38 -1.40
CA VAL A 33 8.14 -6.41 -1.74
C VAL A 33 8.59 -7.20 -2.97
N ALA A 34 9.24 -6.59 -3.95
CA ALA A 34 9.85 -7.32 -5.07
C ALA A 34 10.91 -8.33 -4.58
N GLU A 35 11.76 -7.92 -3.63
CA GLU A 35 12.76 -8.81 -3.01
C GLU A 35 12.10 -9.96 -2.23
N GLU A 36 11.04 -9.70 -1.49
CA GLU A 36 10.31 -10.73 -0.74
C GLU A 36 9.55 -11.71 -1.64
N VAL A 37 9.01 -11.23 -2.77
CA VAL A 37 8.38 -12.08 -3.80
C VAL A 37 9.41 -12.85 -4.62
N GLY A 38 10.67 -12.42 -4.64
CA GLY A 38 11.71 -12.99 -5.48
C GLY A 38 11.58 -12.59 -6.95
N CYS A 39 10.98 -11.44 -7.25
CA CYS A 39 10.84 -10.91 -8.61
C CYS A 39 11.75 -9.69 -8.83
N ARG A 40 12.04 -9.35 -10.09
CA ARG A 40 12.73 -8.10 -10.39
C ARG A 40 11.75 -6.93 -10.23
N LEU A 41 12.24 -5.82 -9.67
CA LEU A 41 11.45 -4.59 -9.60
C LEU A 41 11.09 -4.12 -11.02
N GLY A 42 9.80 -3.89 -11.25
CA GLY A 42 9.21 -3.58 -12.56
C GLY A 42 8.56 -4.77 -13.25
N GLU A 43 8.76 -6.01 -12.78
CA GLU A 43 8.05 -7.20 -13.27
C GLU A 43 6.73 -7.36 -12.53
N GLU A 44 6.56 -8.37 -11.67
CA GLU A 44 5.31 -8.62 -10.94
C GLU A 44 4.98 -7.53 -9.92
N VAL A 45 6.01 -6.87 -9.38
CA VAL A 45 5.91 -5.75 -8.44
C VAL A 45 6.64 -4.55 -9.01
N GLY A 46 6.00 -3.38 -9.00
CA GLY A 46 6.60 -2.14 -9.47
C GLY A 46 5.97 -0.90 -8.87
N TYR A 47 6.40 0.27 -9.34
CA TYR A 47 5.87 1.54 -8.85
C TYR A 47 5.67 2.58 -9.96
N THR A 48 4.79 3.54 -9.69
CA THR A 48 4.63 4.74 -10.52
C THR A 48 4.55 5.96 -9.63
N ILE A 49 5.48 6.88 -9.82
CA ILE A 49 5.50 8.17 -9.15
C ILE A 49 5.57 9.26 -10.22
N ARG A 50 5.44 10.52 -9.80
CA ARG A 50 5.55 11.63 -10.74
C ARG A 50 6.89 11.60 -11.48
N PHE A 51 6.82 11.61 -12.81
CA PHE A 51 7.94 11.55 -13.76
C PHE A 51 8.72 10.23 -13.82
N GLU A 52 8.25 9.17 -13.17
CA GLU A 52 8.96 7.88 -13.16
C GLU A 52 7.98 6.72 -13.05
N ASP A 53 8.00 5.82 -14.03
CA ASP A 53 7.20 4.59 -14.03
C ASP A 53 8.14 3.39 -14.18
N CYS A 54 8.22 2.58 -13.14
CA CYS A 54 8.95 1.32 -13.10
C CYS A 54 7.95 0.17 -13.03
N THR A 55 7.20 -0.04 -14.11
CA THR A 55 6.25 -1.13 -14.27
C THR A 55 6.27 -1.73 -15.67
N SER A 56 5.69 -2.91 -15.81
CA SER A 56 5.56 -3.65 -17.06
C SER A 56 4.12 -4.18 -17.25
N PRO A 57 3.80 -4.77 -18.41
CA PRO A 57 2.51 -5.43 -18.61
C PRO A 57 2.23 -6.54 -17.59
N SER A 58 3.26 -7.24 -17.10
CA SER A 58 3.14 -8.31 -16.10
C SER A 58 3.03 -7.83 -14.66
N THR A 59 3.11 -6.52 -14.39
CA THR A 59 2.96 -5.98 -13.03
C THR A 59 1.58 -6.24 -12.47
N LYS A 60 1.54 -7.00 -11.37
CA LYS A 60 0.35 -7.35 -10.59
C LYS A 60 0.16 -6.39 -9.42
N ILE A 61 1.25 -5.97 -8.77
CA ILE A 61 1.25 -5.02 -7.66
C ILE A 61 1.95 -3.72 -8.07
N LYS A 62 1.22 -2.61 -8.09
CA LYS A 62 1.73 -1.27 -8.40
C LYS A 62 1.66 -0.38 -7.15
N TYR A 63 2.81 0.10 -6.67
CA TYR A 63 2.88 1.14 -5.64
C TYR A 63 2.90 2.52 -6.27
N MET A 64 2.16 3.49 -5.74
CA MET A 64 2.02 4.76 -6.42
C MET A 64 1.77 5.94 -5.48
N THR A 65 2.01 7.17 -5.94
CA THR A 65 1.62 8.37 -5.19
C THR A 65 0.19 8.77 -5.50
N ASP A 66 -0.54 9.35 -4.54
CA ASP A 66 -1.96 9.74 -4.67
C ASP A 66 -2.24 10.57 -5.94
N GLU A 67 -1.30 11.42 -6.35
CA GLU A 67 -1.38 12.25 -7.55
C GLU A 67 -1.56 11.43 -8.86
N THR A 68 -1.07 10.20 -8.89
CA THR A 68 -1.12 9.32 -10.07
C THR A 68 -2.41 8.48 -10.15
N LEU A 69 -3.28 8.55 -9.13
CA LEU A 69 -4.50 7.75 -9.04
C LEU A 69 -5.62 8.22 -9.98
N LYS A 70 -5.60 9.50 -10.39
CA LYS A 70 -6.78 10.21 -10.91
C LYS A 70 -7.42 9.67 -12.20
N ASN A 71 -6.88 8.67 -12.89
CA ASN A 71 -7.41 8.19 -14.19
C ASN A 71 -7.20 6.69 -14.46
N ARG A 72 -7.31 5.81 -13.46
CA ARG A 72 -7.01 4.36 -13.63
C ARG A 72 -8.12 3.44 -13.12
N PRO A 73 -9.25 3.31 -13.85
CA PRO A 73 -10.37 2.44 -13.46
C PRO A 73 -10.01 0.95 -13.42
N GLU A 74 -8.87 0.55 -14.01
CA GLU A 74 -8.35 -0.82 -13.98
C GLU A 74 -7.64 -1.21 -12.67
N LEU A 75 -7.42 -0.25 -11.76
CA LEU A 75 -6.71 -0.46 -10.50
C LEU A 75 -7.67 -0.71 -9.33
N LYS A 76 -7.45 -1.81 -8.62
CA LYS A 76 -8.06 -2.05 -7.30
C LYS A 76 -7.18 -1.40 -6.24
N VAL A 77 -7.69 -0.36 -5.57
CA VAL A 77 -6.93 0.43 -4.58
C VAL A 77 -7.05 -0.18 -3.20
N ILE A 78 -5.92 -0.33 -2.50
CA ILE A 78 -5.89 -0.72 -1.08
C ILE A 78 -5.32 0.43 -0.27
N VAL A 79 -6.11 0.88 0.71
CA VAL A 79 -5.69 1.85 1.71
C VAL A 79 -5.25 1.09 2.96
N THR A 80 -3.96 1.15 3.28
CA THR A 80 -3.43 0.54 4.51
C THR A 80 -3.21 1.62 5.56
N SER A 81 -4.05 1.67 6.59
CA SER A 81 -3.92 2.61 7.70
C SER A 81 -3.43 1.92 8.97
N ALA A 82 -2.48 2.54 9.68
CA ALA A 82 -2.10 2.14 11.04
C ALA A 82 -3.04 2.72 12.12
N THR A 83 -4.11 3.42 11.72
CA THR A 83 -5.06 4.08 12.62
C THR A 83 -6.27 3.18 12.89
N LEU A 84 -6.83 3.30 14.10
CA LEU A 84 -8.03 2.56 14.54
C LEU A 84 -9.32 2.99 13.82
N ASN A 85 -9.28 3.99 12.96
CA ASN A 85 -10.48 4.65 12.43
C ASN A 85 -10.63 4.40 10.93
N ALA A 86 -10.76 3.12 10.57
CA ALA A 86 -10.91 2.67 9.18
C ALA A 86 -12.24 3.12 8.54
N GLU A 87 -13.26 3.42 9.35
CA GLU A 87 -14.58 3.87 8.87
C GLU A 87 -14.51 5.22 8.14
N LYS A 88 -13.76 6.20 8.69
CA LYS A 88 -13.58 7.50 8.03
C LYS A 88 -12.91 7.38 6.66
N PHE A 89 -12.01 6.42 6.51
CA PHE A 89 -11.37 6.12 5.24
C PHE A 89 -12.34 5.45 4.27
N SER A 90 -13.13 4.48 4.75
CA SER A 90 -14.17 3.85 3.94
C SER A 90 -15.14 4.89 3.38
N GLU A 91 -15.67 5.79 4.22
CA GLU A 91 -16.59 6.85 3.81
C GLU A 91 -15.96 7.80 2.77
N TYR A 92 -14.71 8.23 3.02
CA TYR A 92 -13.96 9.06 2.06
C TYR A 92 -13.75 8.36 0.71
N PHE A 93 -13.51 7.05 0.73
CA PHE A 93 -13.30 6.21 -0.45
C PHE A 93 -14.57 5.48 -0.89
N PHE A 94 -15.71 6.17 -0.93
CA PHE A 94 -16.97 5.68 -1.50
C PHE A 94 -17.50 4.41 -0.83
N ASN A 95 -17.44 4.35 0.50
CA ASN A 95 -17.81 3.19 1.31
C ASN A 95 -17.07 1.89 0.91
N CYS A 96 -15.77 1.99 0.64
CA CYS A 96 -14.97 0.83 0.26
C CYS A 96 -14.91 -0.22 1.40
N PRO A 97 -14.87 -1.53 1.07
CA PRO A 97 -14.80 -2.59 2.06
C PRO A 97 -13.55 -2.47 2.94
N ILE A 98 -13.72 -2.68 4.25
CA ILE A 98 -12.64 -2.62 5.25
C ILE A 98 -12.17 -4.05 5.56
N PHE A 99 -10.86 -4.29 5.45
CA PHE A 99 -10.23 -5.52 5.89
C PHE A 99 -9.28 -5.22 7.06
N SER A 100 -9.52 -5.87 8.21
CA SER A 100 -8.74 -5.65 9.44
C SER A 100 -7.84 -6.86 9.70
N ILE A 101 -6.53 -6.61 9.83
CA ILE A 101 -5.56 -7.61 10.27
C ILE A 101 -5.23 -7.32 11.74
N PRO A 102 -5.58 -8.22 12.68
CA PRO A 102 -5.29 -8.01 14.09
C PRO A 102 -3.77 -7.98 14.32
N GLY A 103 -3.27 -6.85 14.82
CA GLY A 103 -1.87 -6.69 15.20
C GLY A 103 -1.57 -7.29 16.58
N ARG A 104 -0.33 -7.73 16.78
CA ARG A 104 0.19 -8.04 18.12
C ARG A 104 0.85 -6.78 18.69
N LYS A 105 0.32 -6.28 19.82
CA LYS A 105 0.95 -5.19 20.57
C LYS A 105 1.75 -5.81 21.71
N PHE A 106 3.02 -5.44 21.82
CA PHE A 106 3.81 -5.75 22.99
C PHE A 106 3.62 -4.63 24.02
N PRO A 107 3.57 -4.94 25.32
CA PRO A 107 3.48 -3.91 26.36
C PRO A 107 4.71 -3.00 26.26
N VAL A 108 4.47 -1.68 26.26
CA VAL A 108 5.51 -0.65 26.20
C VAL A 108 5.35 0.25 27.42
N GLU A 109 6.43 0.50 28.14
CA GLU A 109 6.42 1.42 29.27
C GLU A 109 6.48 2.87 28.76
N ILE A 110 5.56 3.71 29.22
CA ILE A 110 5.49 5.13 28.83
C ILE A 110 6.03 5.95 30.01
N LEU A 111 7.15 6.62 29.78
CA LEU A 111 7.77 7.52 30.75
C LEU A 111 7.54 8.96 30.29
N TYR A 112 7.10 9.82 31.20
CA TYR A 112 6.89 11.24 30.96
C TYR A 112 7.96 12.05 31.70
N THR A 113 8.43 13.15 31.08
CA THR A 113 9.17 14.18 31.83
C THR A 113 8.24 14.82 32.85
N LYS A 114 8.79 15.23 34.00
CA LYS A 114 8.00 15.89 35.06
C LYS A 114 7.63 17.33 34.70
N GLU A 115 8.43 17.98 33.86
CA GLU A 115 8.24 19.38 33.47
C GLU A 115 8.35 19.51 31.94
N PRO A 116 7.44 20.26 31.30
CA PRO A 116 7.60 20.65 29.90
C PRO A 116 8.70 21.71 29.76
N GLU A 117 9.60 21.55 28.78
CA GLU A 117 10.56 22.59 28.37
C GLU A 117 9.86 23.81 27.74
#